data_AF-A0A5M4DFR6-F1
#
_entry.id   AF-A0A5M4DFR6-F1
#
_cell.length_a   1.000
_cell.length_b   1.000
_cell.length_c   1.000
_cell.angle_alpha   90.00
_cell.angle_beta   90.00
_cell.angle_gamma   90.00
#
_symmetry.space_group_name_H-M   'P 1'
#
loop_
_entity.id
_entity.type
_entity.pdbx_description
1 polymer ?
#
loop_
_entity_poly.entity_id
_entity_poly.type
_entity_poly.pdbx_seq_one_letter_code
_entity_poly.pdbx_strand_id
1 'polypeptide(L)'
;MGGTRRGCVLFGRQGRSAARIGGGRKGSRQRYSQRRCMRVVIFGCGRTGASLALMLTARGHSVTIIEQNRRALRRLGKDHNCEIVFGSGLEDDILEKARVRDAECFFALTRGDNTNLMSAQIVRLKFNCPKVCIKVADPLRAEAYRKLGFFCITPSALTSGMMRDWLISEPYGTIDNYNLLPEELRI
;
A
#
# COMPACT_ATOMS: atom_id res chain seq x y z
N MET A 1 -6.13 -72.57 23.67
CA MET A 1 -7.26 -71.85 23.06
C MET A 1 -6.79 -70.46 22.69
N GLY A 2 -6.97 -70.06 21.42
CA GLY A 2 -6.90 -68.66 20.99
C GLY A 2 -5.56 -68.15 20.47
N GLY A 3 -4.99 -68.78 19.44
CA GLY A 3 -4.02 -68.12 18.56
C GLY A 3 -4.69 -67.68 17.27
N THR A 4 -4.37 -66.47 16.79
CA THR A 4 -4.42 -66.12 15.36
C THR A 4 -3.58 -64.87 15.08
N ARG A 5 -2.34 -65.10 14.61
CA ARG A 5 -1.62 -64.18 13.72
C ARG A 5 -2.23 -64.28 12.33
N ARG A 6 -2.69 -63.16 11.74
CA ARG A 6 -2.81 -62.86 10.30
C ARG A 6 -3.02 -61.33 10.21
N GLY A 7 -2.45 -60.55 9.31
CA GLY A 7 -1.52 -60.79 8.21
C GLY A 7 -1.10 -59.41 7.69
N CYS A 8 0.17 -59.31 7.33
CA CYS A 8 0.74 -58.23 6.56
C CYS A 8 0.02 -58.15 5.20
N VAL A 9 -0.48 -56.97 4.83
CA VAL A 9 -0.74 -56.65 3.42
C VAL A 9 0.00 -55.36 3.10
N LEU A 10 1.15 -55.56 2.47
CA LEU A 10 1.82 -54.57 1.63
C LEU A 10 0.84 -54.09 0.55
N PHE A 11 0.60 -52.78 0.48
CA PHE A 11 0.17 -52.14 -0.77
C PHE A 11 1.12 -51.01 -1.12
N GLY A 12 1.94 -51.29 -2.13
CA GLY A 12 2.22 -50.36 -3.23
C GLY A 12 2.95 -49.08 -2.91
N ARG A 13 4.29 -49.14 -2.87
CA ARG A 13 5.11 -48.09 -3.48
C ARG A 13 4.82 -48.05 -4.98
N GLN A 14 4.57 -46.84 -5.49
CA GLN A 14 4.76 -46.28 -6.86
C GLN A 14 3.53 -45.44 -7.23
N GLY A 15 3.60 -44.21 -7.72
CA GLY A 15 4.73 -43.39 -8.10
C GLY A 15 4.26 -41.94 -8.28
N ARG A 16 5.18 -41.03 -7.94
CA ARG A 16 5.42 -39.73 -8.59
C ARG A 16 4.21 -39.03 -9.23
N SER A 17 3.70 -38.01 -8.54
CA SER A 17 3.70 -36.67 -9.12
C SER A 17 3.71 -35.66 -7.97
N ALA A 18 4.91 -35.27 -7.55
CA ALA A 18 5.06 -33.97 -6.91
C ALA A 18 4.54 -32.95 -7.93
N ALA A 19 3.35 -32.41 -7.67
CA ALA A 19 2.80 -31.33 -8.47
C ALA A 19 3.89 -30.27 -8.56
N ARG A 20 4.46 -30.14 -9.75
CA ARG A 20 5.49 -29.15 -10.03
C ARG A 20 4.85 -27.82 -9.70
N ILE A 21 5.29 -27.19 -8.62
CA ILE A 21 5.09 -25.77 -8.37
C ILE A 21 5.83 -25.09 -9.52
N GLY A 22 5.08 -24.91 -10.61
CA GLY A 22 5.58 -24.45 -11.88
C GLY A 22 6.04 -23.01 -11.74
N GLY A 23 7.25 -22.76 -12.25
CA GLY A 23 7.64 -21.45 -12.75
C GLY A 23 7.73 -20.38 -11.70
N GLY A 24 8.78 -20.45 -10.87
CA GLY A 24 9.30 -19.24 -10.25
C GLY A 24 9.51 -18.17 -11.33
N ARG A 25 8.70 -17.11 -11.31
CA ARG A 25 9.06 -15.83 -11.94
C ARG A 25 10.31 -15.32 -11.22
N LYS A 26 11.48 -15.79 -11.64
CA LYS A 26 12.76 -15.13 -11.41
C LYS A 26 12.74 -13.83 -12.22
N GLY A 27 12.06 -12.82 -11.70
CA GLY A 27 11.86 -11.58 -12.46
C GLY A 27 11.13 -10.52 -11.66
N SER A 28 11.80 -9.96 -10.63
CA SER A 28 11.60 -8.57 -10.15
C SER A 28 12.32 -8.27 -8.83
N ARG A 29 12.71 -9.27 -8.04
CA ARG A 29 13.37 -9.07 -6.72
C ARG A 29 14.67 -8.25 -6.77
N GLN A 30 15.32 -8.13 -7.94
CA GLN A 30 16.64 -7.50 -8.08
C GLN A 30 16.63 -5.97 -8.30
N ARG A 31 15.48 -5.30 -8.49
CA ARG A 31 15.47 -3.88 -8.94
C ARG A 31 15.48 -2.82 -7.83
N TYR A 32 15.19 -3.18 -6.59
CA TYR A 32 15.19 -2.23 -5.47
C TYR A 32 16.57 -2.07 -4.83
N SER A 33 17.51 -3.01 -5.05
CA SER A 33 18.76 -3.08 -4.28
C SER A 33 19.87 -2.11 -4.72
N GLN A 34 19.61 -1.19 -5.66
CA GLN A 34 20.54 -0.15 -6.10
C GLN A 34 19.87 1.19 -6.47
N ARG A 35 18.65 1.47 -5.98
CA ARG A 35 17.98 2.74 -6.29
C ARG A 35 18.28 3.78 -5.22
N ARG A 36 18.75 4.95 -5.70
CA ARG A 36 19.09 6.17 -4.95
C ARG A 36 18.14 6.42 -3.77
N CYS A 37 18.68 6.99 -2.70
CA CYS A 37 17.86 7.68 -1.69
C CYS A 37 16.86 8.58 -2.42
N MET A 38 15.58 8.43 -2.09
CA MET A 38 14.48 9.13 -2.75
C MET A 38 13.99 10.22 -1.82
N ARG A 39 13.54 11.35 -2.36
CA ARG A 39 12.79 12.34 -1.59
C ARG A 39 11.30 12.09 -1.70
N VAL A 40 10.66 11.87 -0.55
CA VAL A 40 9.25 11.52 -0.44
C VAL A 40 8.54 12.51 0.47
N VAL A 41 7.40 13.02 0.01
CA VAL A 41 6.51 13.83 0.83
C VAL A 41 5.24 13.04 1.14
N ILE A 42 4.84 13.02 2.40
CA ILE A 42 3.63 12.35 2.88
C ILE A 42 2.71 13.40 3.52
N PHE A 43 1.53 13.60 2.95
CA PHE A 43 0.48 14.40 3.55
C PHE A 43 -0.45 13.53 4.40
N GLY A 44 -0.38 13.73 5.72
CA GLY A 44 -1.17 13.03 6.73
C GLY A 44 -0.36 11.96 7.48
N CYS A 45 -0.18 12.16 8.78
CA CYS A 45 0.46 11.25 9.73
C CYS A 45 -0.58 10.33 10.42
N GLY A 46 -1.51 9.80 9.63
CA GLY A 46 -2.44 8.76 10.09
C GLY A 46 -1.74 7.43 10.36
N ARG A 47 -2.52 6.35 10.57
CA ARG A 47 -1.95 4.99 10.72
C ARG A 47 -1.10 4.59 9.51
N THR A 48 -1.63 4.79 8.30
CA THR A 48 -0.93 4.48 7.05
C THR A 48 0.27 5.39 6.82
N GLY A 49 0.12 6.71 7.00
CA GLY A 49 1.19 7.67 6.76
C GLY A 49 2.38 7.49 7.70
N ALA A 50 2.14 7.30 9.00
CA ALA A 50 3.19 7.03 9.97
C ALA A 50 3.92 5.71 9.67
N SER A 51 3.17 4.63 9.41
CA SER A 51 3.77 3.34 9.05
C SER A 51 4.62 3.43 7.79
N LEU A 52 4.12 4.11 6.75
CA LEU A 52 4.85 4.28 5.50
C LEU A 52 6.13 5.10 5.71
N ALA A 53 6.05 6.20 6.47
CA ALA A 53 7.19 7.05 6.76
C ALA A 53 8.31 6.27 7.46
N LEU A 54 7.98 5.47 8.48
CA LEU A 54 8.95 4.62 9.18
C LEU A 54 9.55 3.55 8.25
N MET A 55 8.73 2.91 7.41
CA MET A 55 9.22 1.89 6.46
C MET A 55 10.17 2.48 5.41
N LEU A 56 9.94 3.72 4.96
CA LEU A 56 10.76 4.40 3.96
C LEU A 56 12.05 4.96 4.55
N THR A 57 11.97 5.59 5.73
CA THR A 57 13.17 6.08 6.44
C THR A 57 14.10 4.94 6.84
N ALA A 58 13.56 3.80 7.29
CA ALA A 58 14.35 2.60 7.57
C ALA A 58 15.08 2.03 6.33
N ARG A 59 14.63 2.39 5.12
CA ARG A 59 15.29 2.06 3.85
C ARG A 59 16.23 3.16 3.33
N GLY A 60 16.47 4.20 4.12
CA GLY A 60 17.37 5.30 3.79
C GLY A 60 16.78 6.35 2.85
N HIS A 61 15.46 6.39 2.66
CA HIS A 61 14.80 7.49 1.93
C HIS A 61 14.61 8.71 2.83
N SER A 62 14.68 9.90 2.23
CA SER A 62 14.34 11.16 2.89
C SER A 62 12.84 11.36 2.86
N VAL A 63 12.22 11.53 4.04
CA VAL A 63 10.77 11.63 4.19
C VAL A 63 10.41 12.93 4.91
N THR A 64 9.56 13.71 4.27
CA THR A 64 8.93 14.90 4.88
C THR A 64 7.43 14.63 5.08
N ILE A 65 6.93 14.85 6.29
CA ILE A 65 5.53 14.66 6.66
C ILE A 65 4.85 16.02 6.82
N ILE A 66 3.75 16.22 6.10
CA ILE A 66 2.83 17.34 6.31
C ILE A 66 1.70 16.86 7.22
N GLU A 67 1.49 17.52 8.36
CA GLU A 67 0.43 17.17 9.31
C GLU A 67 -0.07 18.40 10.07
N GLN A 68 -1.40 18.52 10.23
CA GLN A 68 -2.04 19.59 10.98
C GLN A 68 -2.18 19.24 12.47
N ASN A 69 -2.47 17.98 12.77
CA ASN A 69 -2.70 17.52 14.12
C ASN A 69 -1.40 17.00 14.76
N ARG A 70 -0.79 17.84 15.61
CA ARG A 70 0.43 17.48 16.39
C ARG A 70 0.30 16.14 17.14
N ARG A 71 -0.90 15.78 17.60
CA ARG A 71 -1.13 14.52 18.34
C ARG A 71 -0.93 13.28 17.46
N ALA A 72 -1.12 13.40 16.14
CA ALA A 72 -0.94 12.30 15.19
C ALA A 72 0.54 11.88 15.09
N LEU A 73 1.47 12.83 15.21
CA LEU A 73 2.92 12.61 15.14
C LEU A 73 3.45 11.66 16.21
N ARG A 74 2.74 11.48 17.33
CA ARG A 74 3.11 10.48 18.35
C ARG A 74 3.23 9.05 17.79
N ARG A 75 2.62 8.78 16.62
CA ARG A 75 2.70 7.50 15.90
C ARG A 75 4.07 7.19 15.33
N LEU A 76 4.90 8.21 15.13
CA LEU A 76 6.24 8.05 14.59
C LEU A 76 7.23 7.55 15.65
N GLY A 77 6.88 7.62 16.94
CA GLY A 77 7.82 7.36 18.03
C GLY A 77 8.73 8.57 18.31
N LYS A 78 9.62 8.44 19.29
CA LYS A 78 10.52 9.55 19.69
C LYS A 78 11.70 9.71 18.74
N ASP A 79 12.21 8.60 18.20
CA ASP A 79 13.47 8.56 17.44
C ASP A 79 13.23 8.49 15.93
N HIS A 80 12.18 9.16 15.44
CA HIS A 80 11.88 9.16 14.01
C HIS A 80 12.84 10.07 13.24
N ASN A 81 13.23 9.66 12.02
CA ASN A 81 14.11 10.45 11.16
C ASN A 81 13.35 11.17 10.01
N CYS A 82 12.11 11.56 10.26
CA CYS A 82 11.28 12.31 9.30
C CYS A 82 11.39 13.82 9.55
N GLU A 83 11.45 14.60 8.48
CA GLU A 83 11.21 16.04 8.54
C GLU A 83 9.71 16.30 8.73
N ILE A 84 9.35 17.29 9.54
CA ILE A 84 7.95 17.59 9.86
C ILE A 84 7.61 19.02 9.43
N VAL A 85 6.55 19.16 8.64
CA VAL A 85 5.95 20.45 8.29
C VAL A 85 4.53 20.50 8.86
N PHE A 86 4.28 21.49 9.71
CA PHE A 86 2.95 21.70 10.27
C PHE A 86 2.10 22.54 9.32
N GLY A 87 0.97 22.00 8.87
CA GLY A 87 0.06 22.69 7.97
C GLY A 87 -0.78 21.76 7.11
N SER A 88 -1.53 22.33 6.16
CA SER A 88 -2.34 21.58 5.20
C SER A 88 -1.60 21.30 3.90
N GLY A 89 -1.69 20.09 3.36
CA GLY A 89 -1.28 19.80 1.99
C GLY A 89 -2.21 20.40 0.92
N LEU A 90 -3.15 21.27 1.30
CA LEU A 90 -3.98 22.08 0.40
C LEU A 90 -3.44 23.51 0.25
N GLU A 91 -2.46 23.90 1.07
CA GLU A 91 -1.87 25.24 1.09
C GLU A 91 -0.55 25.22 0.30
N ASP A 92 -0.41 26.11 -0.69
CA ASP A 92 0.77 26.16 -1.57
C ASP A 92 2.07 26.40 -0.77
N ASP A 93 2.05 27.31 0.22
CA ASP A 93 3.22 27.65 1.04
C ASP A 93 3.68 26.46 1.91
N ILE A 94 2.75 25.63 2.37
CA ILE A 94 3.05 24.41 3.11
C ILE A 94 3.69 23.36 2.19
N LEU A 95 3.20 23.21 0.96
CA LEU A 95 3.79 22.31 -0.04
C LEU A 95 5.19 22.77 -0.47
N GLU A 96 5.42 24.08 -0.54
CA GLU A 96 6.76 24.66 -0.75
C GLU A 96 7.71 24.40 0.41
N LYS A 97 7.27 24.66 1.65
CA LYS A 97 8.04 24.34 2.88
C LYS A 97 8.40 22.86 2.96
N ALA A 98 7.49 21.98 2.50
CA ALA A 98 7.72 20.54 2.42
C ALA A 98 8.56 20.10 1.22
N ARG A 99 9.06 21.03 0.40
CA ARG A 99 9.92 20.79 -0.77
C ARG A 99 9.34 19.79 -1.77
N VAL A 100 8.02 19.88 -2.01
CA VAL A 100 7.32 18.98 -2.93
C VAL A 100 7.87 19.04 -4.37
N ARG A 101 8.40 20.19 -4.79
CA ARG A 101 9.03 20.36 -6.11
C ARG A 101 10.26 19.47 -6.31
N ASP A 102 10.98 19.20 -5.22
CA ASP A 102 12.18 18.35 -5.23
C ASP A 102 11.85 16.88 -4.95
N ALA A 103 10.59 16.58 -4.62
CA ALA A 103 10.13 15.26 -4.26
C ALA A 103 9.90 14.40 -5.50
N GLU A 104 10.39 13.16 -5.44
CA GLU A 104 10.15 12.17 -6.49
C GLU A 104 8.82 11.45 -6.31
N CYS A 105 8.25 11.52 -5.10
CA CYS A 105 6.94 10.95 -4.79
C CYS A 105 6.19 11.76 -3.73
N PHE A 106 4.90 11.97 -3.97
CA PHE A 106 3.94 12.54 -3.03
C PHE A 106 2.84 11.53 -2.69
N PHE A 107 2.59 11.31 -1.39
CA PHE A 107 1.52 10.47 -0.88
C PHE A 107 0.47 11.29 -0.15
N ALA A 108 -0.78 11.29 -0.63
CA ALA A 108 -1.90 11.91 0.09
C ALA A 108 -2.66 10.85 0.91
N LEU A 109 -2.40 10.82 2.22
CA LEU A 109 -2.80 9.73 3.13
C LEU A 109 -3.67 10.21 4.30
N THR A 110 -4.32 11.37 4.17
CA THR A 110 -5.26 11.88 5.18
C THR A 110 -6.51 11.01 5.26
N ARG A 111 -7.39 11.30 6.23
CA ARG A 111 -8.69 10.59 6.36
C ARG A 111 -9.71 11.01 5.29
N GLY A 112 -9.57 12.19 4.69
CA GLY A 112 -10.54 12.72 3.74
C GLY A 112 -10.17 12.40 2.29
N ASP A 113 -11.05 11.66 1.60
CA ASP A 113 -10.84 11.32 0.18
C ASP A 113 -10.76 12.57 -0.71
N ASN A 114 -11.66 13.54 -0.50
CA ASN A 114 -11.64 14.83 -1.20
C ASN A 114 -10.37 15.63 -0.89
N THR A 115 -9.94 15.66 0.38
CA THR A 115 -8.69 16.31 0.79
C THR A 115 -7.49 15.68 0.07
N ASN A 116 -7.46 14.35 -0.05
CA ASN A 116 -6.39 13.64 -0.74
C ASN A 116 -6.40 13.95 -2.24
N LEU A 117 -7.56 13.92 -2.91
CA LEU A 117 -7.68 14.28 -4.32
C LEU A 117 -7.24 15.73 -4.57
N MET A 118 -7.74 16.68 -3.78
CA MET A 118 -7.44 18.10 -3.98
C MET A 118 -5.95 18.40 -3.80
N SER A 119 -5.31 17.86 -2.76
CA SER A 119 -3.86 18.00 -2.58
C SER A 119 -3.08 17.40 -3.75
N ALA A 120 -3.49 16.23 -4.23
CA ALA A 120 -2.85 15.57 -5.36
C ALA A 120 -2.99 16.36 -6.67
N GLN A 121 -4.13 17.01 -6.89
CA GLN A 121 -4.34 17.91 -8.03
C GLN A 121 -3.39 19.12 -7.95
N ILE A 122 -3.32 19.79 -6.78
CA ILE A 122 -2.41 20.93 -6.58
C ILE A 122 -0.97 20.51 -6.87
N VAL A 123 -0.53 19.40 -6.29
CA VAL A 123 0.83 18.86 -6.48
C VAL A 123 1.12 18.53 -7.94
N ARG A 124 0.17 17.88 -8.64
CA ARG A 124 0.34 17.50 -10.04
C ARG A 124 0.37 18.71 -10.97
N LEU A 125 -0.50 19.70 -10.75
CA LEU A 125 -0.66 20.85 -11.65
C LEU A 125 0.36 21.96 -11.40
N LYS A 126 0.78 22.18 -10.15
CA LYS A 126 1.66 23.31 -9.78
C LYS A 126 3.10 22.90 -9.48
N PHE A 127 3.30 21.70 -8.93
CA PHE A 127 4.61 21.26 -8.44
C PHE A 127 5.26 20.20 -9.32
N ASN A 128 4.53 19.63 -10.29
CA ASN A 128 5.03 18.63 -11.25
C ASN A 128 5.73 17.43 -10.59
N CYS A 129 5.26 17.01 -9.40
CA CYS A 129 5.83 15.84 -8.73
C CYS A 129 5.66 14.59 -9.61
N PRO A 130 6.73 13.82 -9.92
CA PRO A 130 6.67 12.73 -10.89
C PRO A 130 5.70 11.61 -10.53
N LYS A 131 5.51 11.33 -9.24
CA LYS A 131 4.64 10.25 -8.76
C LYS A 131 3.73 10.73 -7.65
N VAL A 132 2.43 10.62 -7.88
CA VAL A 132 1.41 10.99 -6.90
C VAL A 132 0.53 9.77 -6.62
N CYS A 133 0.46 9.38 -5.35
CA CYS A 133 -0.37 8.28 -4.87
C CYS A 133 -1.38 8.81 -3.85
N ILE A 134 -2.65 8.45 -3.99
CA ILE A 134 -3.70 8.88 -3.07
C ILE A 134 -4.35 7.68 -2.39
N LYS A 135 -4.64 7.82 -1.09
CA LYS A 135 -5.47 6.87 -0.35
C LYS A 135 -6.93 7.27 -0.48
N VAL A 136 -7.78 6.34 -0.93
CA VAL A 136 -9.22 6.57 -1.08
C VAL A 136 -9.97 5.50 -0.30
N ALA A 137 -10.78 5.88 0.68
CA ALA A 137 -11.55 4.93 1.49
C ALA A 137 -12.83 4.47 0.80
N ASP A 138 -13.45 5.30 -0.04
CA ASP A 138 -14.63 4.95 -0.81
C ASP A 138 -14.24 4.31 -2.17
N PRO A 139 -14.60 3.04 -2.45
CA PRO A 139 -14.30 2.38 -3.71
C PRO A 139 -14.91 3.07 -4.95
N LEU A 140 -16.12 3.62 -4.84
CA LEU A 140 -16.80 4.31 -5.95
C LEU A 140 -16.05 5.60 -6.31
N ARG A 141 -15.63 6.37 -5.30
CA ARG A 141 -14.78 7.55 -5.51
C ARG A 141 -13.42 7.16 -6.10
N ALA A 142 -12.84 6.05 -5.64
CA ALA A 142 -11.55 5.60 -6.13
C ALA A 142 -11.61 5.27 -7.64
N GLU A 143 -12.70 4.68 -8.12
CA GLU A 143 -12.92 4.46 -9.55
C GLU A 143 -12.93 5.77 -10.34
N ALA A 144 -13.71 6.76 -9.88
CA ALA A 144 -13.75 8.09 -10.50
C ALA A 144 -12.37 8.76 -10.52
N TYR A 145 -11.61 8.68 -9.43
CA TYR A 145 -10.29 9.31 -9.33
C TYR A 145 -9.23 8.61 -10.20
N ARG A 146 -9.35 7.29 -10.40
CA ARG A 146 -8.53 6.55 -11.37
C ARG A 146 -8.81 6.99 -12.80
N LYS A 147 -10.07 7.27 -13.16
CA LYS A 147 -10.44 7.82 -14.48
C LYS A 147 -9.82 9.21 -14.72
N LEU A 148 -9.57 9.99 -13.67
CA LEU A 148 -8.79 11.23 -13.72
C LEU A 148 -7.26 11.01 -13.82
N GLY A 149 -6.81 9.75 -13.85
CA GLY A 149 -5.41 9.37 -13.99
C GLY A 149 -4.61 9.40 -12.68
N PHE A 150 -5.25 9.30 -11.51
CA PHE A 150 -4.55 9.12 -10.24
C PHE A 150 -4.31 7.65 -9.92
N PHE A 151 -3.11 7.37 -9.40
CA PHE A 151 -2.86 6.09 -8.76
C PHE A 151 -3.51 6.08 -7.36
N CYS A 152 -4.52 5.24 -7.19
CA CYS A 152 -5.31 5.16 -5.97
C CYS A 152 -5.07 3.83 -5.26
N ILE A 153 -4.81 3.89 -3.95
CA ILE A 153 -4.88 2.74 -3.05
C ILE A 153 -6.19 2.82 -2.27
N THR A 154 -6.96 1.73 -2.25
CA THR A 154 -8.28 1.65 -1.64
C THR A 154 -8.28 0.65 -0.48
N PRO A 155 -7.91 1.06 0.74
CA PRO A 155 -7.78 0.13 1.88
C PRO A 155 -9.06 -0.62 2.22
N SER A 156 -10.23 -0.02 2.02
CA SER A 156 -11.51 -0.66 2.27
C SER A 156 -11.69 -1.88 1.36
N ALA A 157 -11.60 -1.69 0.04
CA ALA A 157 -11.69 -2.76 -0.96
C ALA A 157 -10.59 -3.82 -0.76
N LEU A 158 -9.35 -3.39 -0.48
CA LEU A 158 -8.25 -4.28 -0.17
C LEU A 158 -8.56 -5.20 1.01
N THR A 159 -9.03 -4.61 2.11
CA THR A 159 -9.28 -5.34 3.35
C THR A 159 -10.53 -6.20 3.25
N SER A 160 -11.64 -5.67 2.73
CA SER A 160 -12.89 -6.41 2.62
C SER A 160 -12.80 -7.56 1.62
N GLY A 161 -12.09 -7.37 0.49
CA GLY A 161 -11.88 -8.42 -0.50
C GLY A 161 -11.08 -9.59 0.07
N MET A 162 -9.99 -9.31 0.81
CA MET A 162 -9.22 -10.35 1.50
C MET A 162 -10.04 -11.08 2.56
N MET A 163 -10.85 -10.35 3.33
CA MET A 163 -11.74 -10.95 4.34
C MET A 163 -12.83 -11.83 3.73
N ARG A 164 -13.42 -11.39 2.60
CA ARG A 164 -14.40 -12.18 1.84
C ARG A 164 -13.78 -13.49 1.40
N ASP A 165 -12.66 -13.46 0.71
CA ASP A 165 -12.04 -14.67 0.16
C ASP A 165 -11.60 -15.63 1.27
N TRP A 166 -11.12 -15.10 2.41
CA TRP A 166 -10.86 -15.90 3.60
C TRP A 166 -12.12 -16.61 4.12
N LEU A 167 -13.25 -15.90 4.20
CA LEU A 167 -14.53 -16.47 4.67
C LEU A 167 -15.00 -17.62 3.78
N ILE A 168 -14.85 -17.48 2.46
CA ILE A 168 -15.34 -18.47 1.48
C ILE A 168 -14.27 -19.49 1.06
N SER A 169 -13.09 -19.46 1.69
CA SER A 169 -11.95 -20.33 1.36
C SER A 169 -11.51 -20.26 -0.11
N GLU A 170 -11.67 -19.09 -0.74
CA GLU A 170 -11.19 -18.84 -2.09
C GLU A 170 -9.69 -18.50 -2.09
N PRO A 171 -8.94 -18.86 -3.14
CA PRO A 171 -7.55 -18.43 -3.29
C PRO A 171 -7.44 -16.90 -3.34
N TYR A 172 -6.47 -16.35 -2.60
CA TYR A 172 -6.29 -14.89 -2.59
C TYR A 172 -5.88 -14.34 -3.96
N GLY A 173 -6.59 -13.30 -4.40
CA GLY A 173 -6.28 -12.52 -5.58
C GLY A 173 -5.01 -11.68 -5.44
N THR A 174 -4.64 -10.98 -6.52
CA THR A 174 -3.53 -10.02 -6.46
C THR A 174 -3.96 -8.72 -5.79
N ILE A 175 -2.99 -7.92 -5.32
CA ILE A 175 -3.27 -6.58 -4.78
C ILE A 175 -4.04 -5.74 -5.82
N ASP A 176 -3.72 -5.87 -7.10
CA ASP A 176 -4.41 -5.14 -8.16
C ASP A 176 -5.88 -5.56 -8.29
N ASN A 177 -6.20 -6.85 -8.11
CA ASN A 177 -7.58 -7.33 -8.09
C ASN A 177 -8.36 -6.70 -6.93
N TYR A 178 -7.78 -6.69 -5.73
CA TYR A 178 -8.45 -6.17 -4.54
C TYR A 178 -8.53 -4.64 -4.49
N ASN A 179 -7.71 -3.94 -5.28
CA ASN A 179 -7.67 -2.48 -5.27
C ASN A 179 -8.77 -1.86 -6.16
N LEU A 180 -9.43 -2.66 -7.00
CA LEU A 180 -10.52 -2.21 -7.86
C LEU A 180 -11.87 -2.23 -7.14
N LEU A 181 -12.88 -1.60 -7.76
CA LEU A 181 -14.26 -1.68 -7.29
C LEU A 181 -14.73 -3.16 -7.37
N PRO A 182 -15.18 -3.76 -6.26
CA PRO A 182 -15.76 -5.11 -6.29
C PRO A 182 -17.02 -5.16 -7.17
N GLU A 183 -17.26 -6.30 -7.83
CA GLU A 183 -18.45 -6.50 -8.69
C GLU A 183 -19.75 -6.29 -7.92
N GLU A 184 -19.76 -6.70 -6.65
CA GLU A 184 -20.90 -6.62 -5.75
C GLU A 184 -21.29 -5.17 -5.40
N LEU A 185 -20.41 -4.21 -5.67
CA LEU A 185 -20.62 -2.77 -5.42
C LEU A 185 -20.82 -1.97 -6.70
N ARG A 186 -20.83 -2.60 -7.87
CA ARG A 186 -21.21 -1.95 -9.14
C ARG A 186 -22.74 -1.86 -9.16
N ILE A 187 -23.28 -0.67 -8.88
CA ILE A 187 -24.72 -0.35 -8.92
C ILE A 187 -25.04 0.30 -10.27
#